data_AF-A0A8S4R3H6-F1
#
_entry.id   AF-A0A8S4R3H6-F1
#
_cell.length_a   1.000
_cell.length_b   1.000
_cell.length_c   1.000
_cell.angle_alpha   90.00
_cell.angle_beta   90.00
_cell.angle_gamma   90.00
#
_symmetry.space_group_name_H-M   'P 1'
#
loop_
_entity.id
_entity.type
_entity.pdbx_description
1 polymer ?
#
loop_
_entity_poly.entity_id
_entity_poly.type
_entity_poly.pdbx_seq_one_letter_code
_entity_poly.pdbx_strand_id
1 'polypeptide(L)'
;MIQKVEQYIASGLRYPVAGLRCTSDGNFNPVQCIDRVCYCVNTITGEVTGTNTINLDEQRLSDLPCYVEELDLFPIRNETGPPYNYTSPCYESIREKEELIQQSIEDGFNVDFFTSFTSVTCMPDGTFGRITINSNGSKICIDERGIRIGDFESRPNTPEFYNMDCKCAKTTNLMSASTEPPRCCTNGNFRPVQCRRGLCRCVDSDGRQVGTESRDVTRLSCYTADWRNC
;
A
#
# COMPACT_ATOMS: atom_id res chain seq x y z
N MET A 1 -1.95 -4.54 22.56
CA MET A 1 -3.39 -4.53 22.18
C MET A 1 -3.53 -5.28 20.85
N ILE A 2 -3.40 -6.61 20.90
CA ILE A 2 -3.47 -7.49 19.72
C ILE A 2 -4.91 -8.02 19.67
N GLN A 3 -5.85 -7.24 19.15
CA GLN A 3 -7.23 -7.67 19.03
C GLN A 3 -7.57 -7.95 17.56
N LYS A 4 -7.94 -9.21 17.30
CA LYS A 4 -8.75 -9.70 16.16
C LYS A 4 -8.08 -9.77 14.78
N VAL A 5 -7.07 -10.63 14.64
CA VAL A 5 -6.70 -11.20 13.32
C VAL A 5 -7.31 -12.60 13.10
N GLU A 6 -7.87 -13.23 14.14
CA GLU A 6 -8.31 -14.64 14.10
C GLU A 6 -9.57 -14.96 13.28
N GLN A 7 -10.33 -13.96 12.79
CA GLN A 7 -11.62 -14.25 12.13
C GLN A 7 -11.56 -14.47 10.60
N TYR A 8 -10.44 -14.17 9.94
CA TYR A 8 -10.34 -14.25 8.46
C TYR A 8 -9.26 -15.20 7.96
N ILE A 9 -8.68 -16.01 8.83
CA ILE A 9 -7.66 -16.99 8.43
C ILE A 9 -8.39 -18.26 7.98
N ALA A 10 -8.26 -18.63 6.71
CA ALA A 10 -8.84 -19.86 6.20
C ALA A 10 -8.32 -21.07 6.99
N SER A 11 -9.19 -22.07 7.23
CA SER A 11 -8.84 -23.27 8.01
C SER A 11 -7.68 -24.01 7.34
N GLY A 12 -6.48 -23.96 7.94
CA GLY A 12 -5.26 -24.59 7.42
C GLY A 12 -4.03 -23.68 7.35
N LEU A 13 -4.20 -22.36 7.46
CA LEU A 13 -3.07 -21.43 7.55
C LEU A 13 -2.39 -21.52 8.92
N ARG A 14 -1.08 -21.81 8.93
CA ARG A 14 -0.28 -21.85 10.15
C ARG A 14 -0.07 -20.42 10.68
N TYR A 15 -0.27 -20.24 11.99
CA TYR A 15 0.04 -19.01 12.70
C TYR A 15 1.54 -18.97 13.07
N PRO A 16 2.22 -17.81 13.07
CA PRO A 16 1.71 -16.51 12.63
C PRO A 16 1.46 -16.49 11.13
N VAL A 17 0.47 -15.72 10.68
CA VAL A 17 0.33 -15.40 9.24
C VAL A 17 1.55 -14.56 8.88
N ALA A 18 2.62 -15.22 8.44
CA ALA A 18 3.78 -14.57 7.86
C ALA A 18 3.28 -13.66 6.73
N GLY A 19 3.76 -12.41 6.69
CA GLY A 19 3.28 -11.38 5.79
C GLY A 19 3.22 -11.89 4.34
N LEU A 20 2.00 -12.12 3.86
CA LEU A 20 1.71 -12.63 2.53
C LEU A 20 2.23 -11.61 1.52
N ARG A 21 3.18 -11.94 0.66
CA ARG A 21 3.62 -10.96 -0.34
C ARG A 21 2.70 -10.97 -1.56
N CYS A 22 2.37 -9.78 -2.02
CA CYS A 22 1.58 -9.59 -3.23
C CYS A 22 2.40 -8.90 -4.33
N THR A 23 1.99 -9.10 -5.57
CA THR A 23 2.43 -8.31 -6.74
C THR A 23 1.63 -7.00 -6.81
N SER A 24 2.06 -6.05 -7.65
CA SER A 24 1.41 -4.72 -7.78
C SER A 24 -0.04 -4.77 -8.26
N ASP A 25 -0.44 -5.84 -8.96
CA ASP A 25 -1.81 -6.10 -9.39
C ASP A 25 -2.68 -6.77 -8.31
N GLY A 26 -2.11 -7.07 -7.14
CA GLY A 26 -2.80 -7.66 -5.99
C GLY A 26 -2.89 -9.19 -6.00
N ASN A 27 -2.25 -9.86 -6.97
CA ASN A 27 -2.09 -11.31 -6.94
C ASN A 27 -1.01 -11.73 -5.92
N PHE A 28 -0.95 -13.01 -5.57
CA PHE A 28 0.14 -13.53 -4.74
C PHE A 28 1.47 -13.42 -5.50
N ASN A 29 2.51 -12.97 -4.80
CA ASN A 29 3.87 -13.13 -5.30
C ASN A 29 4.15 -14.64 -5.47
N PRO A 30 4.72 -15.07 -6.62
CA PRO A 30 5.01 -16.49 -6.87
C PRO A 30 5.87 -17.15 -5.79
N VAL A 31 6.66 -16.36 -5.05
CA VAL A 31 7.44 -16.82 -3.90
C VAL A 31 6.79 -16.34 -2.61
N GLN A 32 6.58 -17.27 -1.68
CA GLN A 32 6.16 -16.97 -0.31
C GLN A 32 7.16 -17.60 0.67
N CYS A 33 7.33 -16.97 1.82
CA CYS A 33 8.28 -17.42 2.82
C CYS A 33 7.63 -17.47 4.19
N ILE A 34 7.95 -18.51 4.95
CA ILE A 34 7.69 -18.60 6.38
C ILE A 34 9.05 -18.62 7.05
N ASP A 35 9.29 -17.62 7.90
CA ASP A 35 10.60 -17.33 8.48
C ASP A 35 11.67 -17.20 7.40
N ARG A 36 12.63 -18.14 7.34
CA ARG A 36 13.75 -18.16 6.38
C ARG A 36 13.54 -19.16 5.25
N VAL A 37 12.45 -19.94 5.29
CA VAL A 37 12.16 -20.97 4.29
C VAL A 37 11.17 -20.43 3.27
N CYS A 38 11.58 -20.42 2.00
CA CYS A 38 10.78 -19.91 0.89
C CYS A 38 10.36 -21.04 -0.05
N TYR A 39 9.19 -20.89 -0.65
CA TYR A 39 8.57 -21.87 -1.53
C TYR A 39 7.72 -21.19 -2.60
N CYS A 40 7.39 -21.96 -3.64
CA CYS A 40 6.55 -21.50 -4.74
C CYS A 40 5.06 -21.64 -4.41
N VAL A 41 4.26 -20.66 -4.82
CA VAL A 41 2.80 -20.71 -4.75
C VAL A 41 2.15 -20.39 -6.09
N ASN A 42 0.90 -20.83 -6.24
CA ASN A 42 0.03 -20.38 -7.32
C ASN A 42 -0.35 -18.92 -7.11
N THR A 43 -0.15 -18.07 -8.12
CA THR A 43 -0.32 -16.61 -8.01
C THR A 43 -1.77 -16.16 -7.77
N ILE A 44 -2.76 -17.01 -8.03
CA ILE A 44 -4.18 -16.69 -7.87
C ILE A 44 -4.74 -17.26 -6.56
N THR A 45 -4.41 -18.50 -6.23
CA THR A 45 -4.98 -19.21 -5.07
C THR A 45 -4.11 -19.15 -3.82
N GLY A 46 -2.80 -18.90 -3.97
CA GLY A 46 -1.83 -18.95 -2.88
C GLY A 46 -1.44 -20.37 -2.45
N GLU A 47 -1.98 -21.41 -3.11
CA GLU A 47 -1.63 -22.80 -2.81
C GLU A 47 -0.17 -23.10 -3.17
N VAL A 48 0.52 -23.85 -2.30
CA VAL A 48 1.90 -24.27 -2.54
C VAL A 48 1.99 -25.13 -3.79
N THR A 49 2.90 -24.78 -4.70
CA THR A 49 3.13 -25.51 -5.95
C THR A 49 4.49 -26.18 -5.94
N GLY A 50 4.51 -27.48 -6.22
CA GLY A 50 5.74 -28.28 -6.22
C GLY A 50 6.28 -28.57 -4.82
N THR A 51 7.52 -29.07 -4.77
CA THR A 51 8.20 -29.48 -3.52
C THR A 51 9.47 -28.70 -3.26
N ASN A 52 9.83 -27.75 -4.14
CA ASN A 52 11.06 -26.98 -4.01
C ASN A 52 10.92 -25.97 -2.88
N THR A 53 11.84 -26.03 -1.94
CA THR A 53 11.98 -25.08 -0.85
C THR A 53 13.44 -24.67 -0.75
N ILE A 54 13.70 -23.42 -0.42
CA ILE A 54 15.06 -22.92 -0.14
C ILE A 54 15.12 -22.37 1.29
N ASN A 55 16.31 -22.38 1.87
CA ASN A 55 16.59 -21.63 3.10
C ASN A 55 17.44 -20.41 2.76
N LEU A 56 16.92 -19.21 3.04
CA LEU A 56 17.59 -17.95 2.76
C LEU A 56 18.85 -17.72 3.60
N ASP A 57 19.11 -18.51 4.64
CA ASP A 57 20.39 -18.48 5.36
C ASP A 57 21.54 -19.09 4.55
N GLU A 58 21.25 -19.86 3.50
CA GLU A 58 22.24 -20.61 2.72
C GLU A 58 22.11 -20.38 1.20
N GLN A 59 20.88 -20.19 0.71
CA GLN A 59 20.52 -20.23 -0.71
C GLN A 59 19.83 -18.94 -1.17
N ARG A 60 19.98 -18.60 -2.44
CA ARG A 60 19.42 -17.38 -3.02
C ARG A 60 17.95 -17.56 -3.35
N LEU A 61 17.20 -16.47 -3.29
CA LEU A 61 15.80 -16.47 -3.71
C LEU A 61 15.63 -16.87 -5.18
N SER A 62 16.59 -16.48 -6.02
CA SER A 62 16.65 -16.84 -7.44
C SER A 62 16.90 -18.32 -7.72
N ASP A 63 17.26 -19.12 -6.72
CA ASP A 63 17.37 -20.58 -6.86
C ASP A 63 15.99 -21.25 -6.93
N LEU A 64 14.91 -20.55 -6.53
CA LEU A 64 13.54 -21.03 -6.75
C LEU A 64 13.11 -20.82 -8.21
N PRO A 65 12.57 -21.85 -8.89
CA PRO A 65 12.21 -21.75 -10.31
C PRO A 65 11.02 -20.84 -10.59
N CYS A 66 10.23 -20.51 -9.56
CA CYS A 66 9.10 -19.60 -9.67
C CYS A 66 9.48 -18.14 -9.40
N TYR A 67 10.71 -17.84 -8.96
CA TYR A 67 11.11 -16.47 -8.70
C TYR A 67 11.22 -15.68 -10.01
N VAL A 68 10.59 -14.51 -10.01
CA VAL A 68 10.59 -13.57 -11.14
C VAL A 68 10.88 -12.19 -10.58
N GLU A 69 12.04 -11.61 -10.91
CA GLU A 69 12.49 -10.33 -10.32
C GLU A 69 11.52 -9.19 -10.65
N GLU A 70 10.94 -9.19 -11.85
CA GLU A 70 10.00 -8.14 -12.30
C GLU A 70 8.69 -8.13 -11.52
N LEU A 71 8.36 -9.22 -10.84
CA LEU A 71 7.16 -9.34 -9.99
C LEU A 71 7.46 -9.06 -8.52
N ASP A 72 8.73 -8.97 -8.13
CA ASP A 72 9.11 -8.53 -6.79
C ASP A 72 9.05 -7.00 -6.71
N LEU A 73 8.27 -6.46 -5.78
CA LEU A 73 8.18 -5.03 -5.54
C LEU A 73 9.47 -4.47 -4.92
N PHE A 74 10.25 -5.34 -4.28
CA PHE A 74 11.44 -5.01 -3.51
C PHE A 74 12.62 -5.96 -3.84
N PRO A 75 13.05 -6.05 -5.12
CA PRO A 75 14.10 -6.98 -5.52
C PRO A 75 15.45 -6.51 -4.96
N ILE A 76 16.21 -7.43 -4.38
CA ILE A 76 17.55 -7.15 -3.87
C ILE A 76 18.56 -7.32 -4.99
N ARG A 77 19.21 -6.22 -5.38
CA ARG A 77 20.18 -6.20 -6.50
C ARG A 77 21.62 -6.41 -6.06
N ASN A 78 21.93 -6.13 -4.81
CA ASN A 78 23.29 -6.16 -4.26
C ASN A 78 23.37 -7.16 -3.10
N GLU A 79 23.36 -8.45 -3.44
CA GLU A 79 23.55 -9.51 -2.44
C GLU A 79 25.03 -9.65 -2.07
N THR A 80 25.37 -9.41 -0.79
CA THR A 80 26.73 -9.57 -0.25
C THR A 80 27.06 -11.01 0.17
N GLY A 81 26.15 -11.96 -0.08
CA GLY A 81 26.23 -13.35 0.37
C GLY A 81 25.19 -13.68 1.44
N PRO A 82 25.14 -14.94 1.91
CA PRO A 82 24.21 -15.35 2.95
C PRO A 82 24.50 -14.66 4.31
N PRO A 83 23.47 -14.43 5.14
CA PRO A 83 22.06 -14.73 4.90
C PRO A 83 21.43 -13.76 3.89
N TYR A 84 20.65 -14.30 2.96
CA TYR A 84 19.94 -13.53 1.95
C TYR A 84 18.68 -12.91 2.56
N ASN A 85 18.53 -11.61 2.30
CA ASN A 85 17.39 -10.86 2.82
C ASN A 85 16.19 -11.04 1.87
N TYR A 86 15.01 -11.19 2.45
CA TYR A 86 13.75 -11.16 1.72
C TYR A 86 12.71 -10.49 2.61
N THR A 87 12.89 -9.20 2.81
CA THR A 87 12.08 -8.38 3.70
C THR A 87 11.41 -7.23 2.95
N SER A 88 10.37 -6.66 3.55
CA SER A 88 9.76 -5.46 3.04
C SER A 88 10.41 -4.22 3.66
N PRO A 89 10.80 -3.21 2.86
CA PRO A 89 11.31 -1.93 3.35
C PRO A 89 10.36 -1.22 4.33
N CYS A 90 9.05 -1.47 4.26
CA CYS A 90 8.11 -0.90 5.21
C CYS A 90 8.33 -1.45 6.63
N TYR A 91 8.51 -2.76 6.77
CA TYR A 91 8.80 -3.39 8.06
C TYR A 91 10.19 -3.01 8.58
N GLU A 92 11.17 -2.86 7.69
CA GLU A 92 12.48 -2.31 8.05
C GLU A 92 12.35 -0.90 8.65
N SER A 93 11.58 -0.02 8.00
CA SER A 93 11.32 1.34 8.47
C SER A 93 10.64 1.39 9.85
N ILE A 94 9.80 0.39 10.17
CA ILE A 94 9.19 0.27 11.50
C ILE A 94 10.24 -0.14 12.53
N ARG A 95 11.04 -1.18 12.23
CA ARG A 95 12.08 -1.67 13.15
C ARG A 95 13.12 -0.59 13.46
N GLU A 96 13.60 0.14 12.46
CA GLU A 96 14.56 1.23 12.66
C GLU A 96 14.01 2.30 13.62
N LYS A 97 12.71 2.61 13.52
CA LYS A 97 12.04 3.55 14.44
C LYS A 97 11.86 2.98 15.83
N GLU A 98 11.52 1.70 15.96
CA GLU A 98 11.42 1.01 17.25
C GLU A 98 12.77 1.02 17.97
N GLU A 99 13.85 0.69 17.26
CA GLU A 99 15.23 0.72 17.78
C GLU A 99 15.62 2.11 18.24
N LEU A 100 15.32 3.15 17.45
CA LEU A 100 15.59 4.54 17.82
C LEU A 100 14.81 4.98 19.08
N ILE A 101 13.53 4.60 19.18
CA ILE A 101 12.69 4.91 20.34
C ILE A 101 13.24 4.21 21.58
N GLN A 102 13.60 2.93 21.46
CA GLN A 102 14.16 2.14 22.55
C GLN A 102 15.47 2.74 23.04
N GLN A 103 16.37 3.10 22.12
CA GLN A 103 17.62 3.78 22.46
C GLN A 103 17.37 5.12 23.16
N SER A 104 16.39 5.91 22.68
CA SER A 104 16.03 7.18 23.31
C SER A 104 15.52 7.02 24.74
N ILE A 105 14.79 5.94 25.04
CA ILE A 105 14.37 5.60 26.41
C ILE A 105 15.58 5.29 27.28
N GLU A 106 16.52 4.49 26.77
CA GLU A 106 17.76 4.11 27.48
C GLU A 106 18.64 5.32 27.78
N ASP A 107 18.68 6.28 26.87
CA ASP A 107 19.37 7.56 27.05
C ASP A 107 18.62 8.54 28.00
N GLY A 108 17.45 8.14 28.52
CA GLY A 108 16.69 8.89 29.52
C GLY A 108 15.73 9.95 28.96
N PHE A 109 15.44 9.92 27.66
CA PHE A 109 14.46 10.82 27.04
C PHE A 109 13.01 10.38 27.32
N ASN A 110 12.10 11.34 27.48
CA ASN A 110 10.67 11.08 27.54
C ASN A 110 10.08 10.97 26.13
N VAL A 111 9.65 9.77 25.74
CA VAL A 111 9.12 9.45 24.40
C VAL A 111 7.60 9.39 24.30
N ASP A 112 6.85 9.62 25.40
CA ASP A 112 5.38 9.44 25.46
C ASP A 112 4.60 10.20 24.39
N PHE A 113 5.13 11.32 23.88
CA PHE A 113 4.46 12.17 22.89
C PHE A 113 4.85 11.87 21.43
N PHE A 114 5.94 11.13 21.18
CA PHE A 114 6.53 10.95 19.85
C PHE A 114 6.39 9.52 19.28
N THR A 115 5.73 8.61 19.99
CA THR A 115 5.50 7.21 19.57
C THR A 115 4.47 7.03 18.44
N SER A 116 3.96 8.13 17.88
CA SER A 116 3.02 8.04 16.76
C SER A 116 3.76 7.60 15.48
N PHE A 117 3.76 6.29 15.22
CA PHE A 117 4.13 5.68 13.92
C PHE A 117 3.21 6.13 12.76
N THR A 118 2.41 7.18 12.94
CA THR A 118 1.46 7.71 11.95
C THR A 118 2.10 8.12 10.64
N SER A 119 3.43 8.28 10.60
CA SER A 119 4.21 8.55 9.38
C SER A 119 4.48 7.31 8.52
N VAL A 120 4.46 6.10 9.08
CA VAL A 120 4.73 4.85 8.36
C VAL A 120 3.62 3.84 8.69
N THR A 121 2.75 3.62 7.71
CA THR A 121 1.73 2.56 7.78
C THR A 121 2.13 1.46 6.82
N CYS A 122 2.20 0.21 7.29
CA CYS A 122 2.38 -0.95 6.42
C CYS A 122 1.05 -1.66 6.19
N MET A 123 0.87 -2.15 4.96
CA MET A 123 -0.22 -3.04 4.60
C MET A 123 0.08 -4.47 5.06
N PRO A 124 -0.93 -5.37 5.14
CA PRO A 124 -0.72 -6.75 5.58
C PRO A 124 0.30 -7.54 4.74
N ASP A 125 0.51 -7.15 3.49
CA ASP A 125 1.49 -7.75 2.58
C ASP A 125 2.91 -7.17 2.72
N GLY A 126 3.10 -6.29 3.69
CA GLY A 126 4.33 -5.57 3.93
C GLY A 126 4.53 -4.38 3.01
N THR A 127 3.69 -4.12 2.02
CA THR A 127 3.83 -2.91 1.19
C THR A 127 3.53 -1.64 2.00
N PHE A 128 3.95 -0.49 1.49
CA PHE A 128 3.60 0.77 2.12
C PHE A 128 2.10 1.07 1.99
N GLY A 129 1.53 1.68 3.03
CA GLY A 129 0.21 2.30 2.99
C GLY A 129 0.17 3.45 1.98
N ARG A 130 -1.03 3.96 1.69
CA ARG A 130 -1.21 4.97 0.62
C ARG A 130 -0.74 6.38 0.97
N ILE A 131 -0.51 6.67 2.24
CA ILE A 131 -0.23 8.01 2.76
C ILE A 131 1.04 7.96 3.59
N THR A 132 1.89 8.95 3.39
CA THR A 132 2.99 9.27 4.33
C THR A 132 3.01 10.77 4.63
N ILE A 133 3.82 11.17 5.60
CA ILE A 133 3.99 12.56 6.02
C ILE A 133 5.39 13.01 5.59
N ASN A 134 5.46 14.13 4.87
CA ASN A 134 6.74 14.71 4.45
C ASN A 134 7.37 15.58 5.56
N SER A 135 8.56 16.14 5.29
CA SER A 135 9.31 16.95 6.26
C SER A 135 8.60 18.22 6.72
N ASN A 136 7.66 18.75 5.94
CA ASN A 136 6.88 19.94 6.29
C ASN A 136 5.60 19.59 7.09
N GLY A 137 5.36 18.31 7.36
CA GLY A 137 4.19 17.79 8.06
C GLY A 137 2.97 17.52 7.18
N SER A 138 3.03 17.82 5.88
CA SER A 138 1.93 17.56 4.94
C SER A 138 1.81 16.07 4.63
N LYS A 139 0.58 15.62 4.43
CA LYS A 139 0.29 14.28 3.93
C LYS A 139 0.49 14.27 2.41
N ILE A 140 1.14 13.23 1.92
CA ILE A 140 1.33 12.98 0.49
C ILE A 140 0.90 11.55 0.13
N CYS A 141 0.51 11.35 -1.13
CA CYS A 141 0.19 10.01 -1.63
C CYS A 141 1.46 9.28 -2.08
N ILE A 142 1.58 8.00 -1.70
CA ILE A 142 2.67 7.10 -2.09
C ILE A 142 2.11 5.79 -2.65
N ASP A 143 2.90 5.13 -3.50
CA ASP A 143 2.60 3.79 -4.04
C ASP A 143 3.01 2.68 -3.06
N GLU A 144 2.77 1.43 -3.44
CA GLU A 144 3.12 0.24 -2.67
C GLU A 144 4.63 0.13 -2.35
N ARG A 145 5.47 0.83 -3.10
CA ARG A 145 6.94 0.88 -2.91
C ARG A 145 7.39 2.08 -2.08
N GLY A 146 6.47 2.92 -1.64
CA GLY A 146 6.76 4.13 -0.88
C GLY A 146 7.16 5.33 -1.74
N ILE A 147 7.00 5.24 -3.06
CA ILE A 147 7.34 6.32 -3.99
C ILE A 147 6.15 7.28 -4.14
N ARG A 148 6.43 8.58 -4.15
CA ARG A 148 5.39 9.63 -4.27
C ARG A 148 4.62 9.51 -5.58
N ILE A 149 3.29 9.49 -5.48
CA ILE A 149 2.37 9.50 -6.62
C ILE A 149 1.95 10.95 -6.90
N GLY A 150 2.36 11.48 -8.06
CA GLY A 150 1.93 12.79 -8.54
C GLY A 150 2.12 13.92 -7.52
N ASP A 151 1.36 15.00 -7.69
CA ASP A 151 1.37 16.18 -6.81
C ASP A 151 0.17 16.22 -5.85
N PHE A 152 -0.14 15.07 -5.27
CA PHE A 152 -1.20 14.97 -4.27
C PHE A 152 -0.64 15.25 -2.88
N GLU A 153 -0.97 16.41 -2.33
CA GLU A 153 -0.48 16.89 -1.04
C GLU A 153 -1.57 17.65 -0.30
N SER A 154 -1.65 17.43 1.01
CA SER A 154 -2.51 18.21 1.89
C SER A 154 -1.75 18.72 3.09
N ARG A 155 -1.91 20.02 3.37
CA ARG A 155 -1.20 20.72 4.46
C ARG A 155 -1.86 20.47 5.81
N PRO A 156 -1.09 20.43 6.92
CA PRO A 156 -1.64 20.29 8.26
C PRO A 156 -2.78 21.28 8.55
N ASN A 157 -3.72 20.88 9.41
CA ASN A 157 -4.83 21.71 9.89
C ASN A 157 -5.82 22.17 8.81
N THR A 158 -5.94 21.43 7.70
CA THR A 158 -6.96 21.64 6.66
C THR A 158 -8.00 20.52 6.66
N PRO A 159 -9.25 20.74 6.23
CA PRO A 159 -10.23 19.66 6.08
C PRO A 159 -9.71 18.52 5.17
N GLU A 160 -9.00 18.89 4.11
CA GLU A 160 -8.40 17.98 3.13
C GLU A 160 -7.38 17.05 3.79
N PHE A 161 -6.68 17.52 4.82
CA PHE A 161 -5.66 16.75 5.53
C PHE A 161 -6.29 15.64 6.36
N TYR A 162 -7.41 15.94 7.01
CA TYR A 162 -8.11 14.98 7.85
C TYR A 162 -8.88 13.94 7.04
N ASN A 163 -9.38 14.31 5.86
CA ASN A 163 -10.17 13.40 5.01
C ASN A 163 -9.37 12.74 3.86
N MET A 164 -8.06 13.01 3.73
CA MET A 164 -7.18 12.41 2.71
C MET A 164 -7.13 10.88 2.83
N ASP A 165 -7.39 10.18 1.73
CA ASP A 165 -7.36 8.72 1.63
C ASP A 165 -6.52 8.17 0.45
N CYS A 166 -6.11 9.04 -0.48
CA CYS A 166 -5.30 8.76 -1.67
C CYS A 166 -5.87 7.69 -2.62
N LYS A 167 -7.16 7.32 -2.51
CA LYS A 167 -7.74 6.24 -3.31
C LYS A 167 -7.77 6.56 -4.81
N CYS A 168 -8.08 7.81 -5.17
CA CYS A 168 -8.08 8.23 -6.57
C CYS A 168 -6.66 8.37 -7.13
N ALA A 169 -5.72 8.89 -6.33
CA ALA A 169 -4.31 8.96 -6.70
C ALA A 169 -3.75 7.58 -7.05
N LYS A 170 -3.98 6.58 -6.18
CA LYS A 170 -3.56 5.19 -6.43
C LYS A 170 -4.25 4.59 -7.66
N THR A 171 -5.54 4.84 -7.84
CA THR A 171 -6.27 4.38 -9.04
C THR A 171 -5.70 4.98 -10.31
N THR A 172 -5.37 6.28 -10.31
CA THR A 172 -4.75 6.96 -11.45
C THR A 172 -3.37 6.39 -11.76
N ASN A 173 -2.57 6.07 -10.73
CA ASN A 173 -1.26 5.45 -10.90
C ASN A 173 -1.35 4.04 -11.52
N LEU A 174 -2.26 3.22 -11.02
CA LEU A 174 -2.53 1.87 -11.56
C LEU A 174 -3.04 1.95 -13.01
N MET A 175 -3.86 2.96 -13.31
CA MET A 175 -4.39 3.22 -14.65
C MET A 175 -3.51 4.19 -15.46
N SER A 176 -2.19 4.21 -15.22
CA SER A 176 -1.27 5.16 -15.87
C SER A 176 -1.28 5.07 -17.41
N ALA A 177 -1.57 3.90 -17.97
CA ALA A 177 -1.73 3.68 -19.42
C ALA A 177 -3.13 4.06 -19.96
N SER A 178 -4.09 4.42 -19.09
CA SER A 178 -5.46 4.77 -19.50
C SER A 178 -5.53 6.18 -20.08
N THR A 179 -6.23 6.33 -21.20
CA THR A 179 -6.54 7.65 -21.78
C THR A 179 -7.65 8.39 -21.03
N GLU A 180 -8.36 7.71 -20.13
CA GLU A 180 -9.50 8.24 -19.38
C GLU A 180 -9.32 7.96 -17.87
N PRO A 181 -8.27 8.49 -17.23
CA PRO A 181 -8.07 8.31 -15.79
C PRO A 181 -9.14 9.07 -15.00
N PRO A 182 -9.47 8.61 -13.77
CA PRO A 182 -10.40 9.32 -12.91
C PRO A 182 -9.88 10.73 -12.58
N ARG A 183 -10.80 11.61 -12.17
CA ARG A 183 -10.46 12.96 -11.73
C ARG A 183 -10.34 12.96 -10.21
N CYS A 184 -9.17 13.34 -9.72
CA CYS A 184 -8.88 13.38 -8.30
C CYS A 184 -8.91 14.83 -7.79
N CYS A 185 -9.19 14.98 -6.51
CA CYS A 185 -8.92 16.19 -5.76
C CYS A 185 -7.41 16.37 -5.52
N THR A 186 -6.97 17.56 -5.12
CA THR A 186 -5.57 17.86 -4.78
C THR A 186 -5.01 17.01 -3.64
N ASN A 187 -5.86 16.52 -2.74
CA ASN A 187 -5.47 15.59 -1.68
C ASN A 187 -5.49 14.10 -2.12
N GLY A 188 -5.71 13.81 -3.40
CA GLY A 188 -5.69 12.45 -3.93
C GLY A 188 -6.97 11.63 -3.74
N ASN A 189 -8.03 12.24 -3.20
CA ASN A 189 -9.35 11.62 -3.10
C ASN A 189 -10.11 11.65 -4.43
N PHE A 190 -11.13 10.80 -4.58
CA PHE A 190 -12.01 10.88 -5.75
C PHE A 190 -12.83 12.16 -5.71
N ARG A 191 -12.85 12.89 -6.83
CA ARG A 191 -13.80 13.99 -6.98
C ARG A 191 -15.22 13.42 -7.05
N PRO A 192 -16.20 13.96 -6.29
CA PRO A 192 -17.55 13.39 -6.24
C PRO A 192 -18.23 13.27 -7.60
N VAL A 193 -17.95 14.20 -8.52
CA VAL A 193 -18.43 14.13 -9.91
C VAL A 193 -17.31 13.65 -10.83
N GLN A 194 -17.54 12.50 -11.47
CA GLN A 194 -16.71 11.93 -12.51
C GLN A 194 -17.41 12.06 -13.86
N CYS A 195 -16.69 12.53 -14.87
CA CYS A 195 -17.24 12.68 -16.22
C CYS A 195 -16.40 11.92 -17.23
N ARG A 196 -17.08 11.19 -18.11
CA ARG A 196 -16.48 10.45 -19.22
C ARG A 196 -17.25 10.75 -20.50
N ARG A 197 -16.56 11.25 -21.53
CA ARG A 197 -17.15 11.55 -22.86
C ARG A 197 -18.42 12.41 -22.79
N GLY A 198 -18.44 13.39 -21.89
CA GLY A 198 -19.56 14.31 -21.69
C GLY A 198 -20.73 13.76 -20.87
N LEU A 199 -20.62 12.56 -20.32
CA LEU A 199 -21.59 11.96 -19.41
C LEU A 199 -20.99 11.95 -18.00
N CYS A 200 -21.67 12.59 -17.06
CA CYS A 200 -21.20 12.77 -15.69
C CYS A 200 -22.02 11.93 -14.71
N ARG A 201 -21.38 11.45 -13.66
CA ARG A 201 -21.98 10.62 -12.61
C ARG A 201 -21.41 10.98 -11.25
N CYS A 202 -22.20 10.73 -10.20
CA CYS A 202 -21.68 10.77 -8.85
C CYS A 202 -20.90 9.51 -8.55
N VAL A 203 -19.84 9.64 -7.75
CA VAL A 203 -19.10 8.51 -7.19
C VAL A 203 -18.99 8.62 -5.68
N ASP A 204 -18.88 7.47 -5.01
CA ASP A 204 -18.52 7.40 -3.60
C ASP A 204 -17.01 7.60 -3.37
N SER A 205 -16.56 7.47 -2.13
CA SER A 205 -15.13 7.63 -1.78
C SER A 205 -14.23 6.54 -2.35
N ASP A 206 -14.78 5.43 -2.85
CA ASP A 206 -14.05 4.37 -3.54
C ASP A 206 -14.10 4.54 -5.07
N GLY A 207 -14.73 5.59 -5.58
CA GLY A 207 -14.88 5.84 -7.01
C GLY A 207 -16.00 5.02 -7.66
N ARG A 208 -16.84 4.32 -6.89
CA ARG A 208 -17.98 3.56 -7.44
C ARG A 208 -19.12 4.49 -7.76
N GLN A 209 -19.79 4.26 -8.89
CA GLN A 209 -20.92 5.07 -9.29
C GLN A 209 -22.07 4.98 -8.28
N VAL A 210 -22.60 6.13 -7.90
CA VAL A 210 -23.82 6.24 -7.10
C VAL A 210 -24.86 7.05 -7.87
N GLY A 211 -26.05 6.48 -8.06
CA GLY A 211 -27.13 7.12 -8.81
C GLY A 211 -26.94 7.12 -10.34
N THR A 212 -27.71 7.96 -11.00
CA THR A 212 -27.79 8.03 -12.47
C THR A 212 -26.74 8.95 -13.06
N GLU A 213 -26.36 8.68 -14.30
CA GLU A 213 -25.50 9.54 -15.09
C GLU A 213 -26.30 10.56 -15.92
N SER A 214 -25.74 11.75 -16.16
CA SER A 214 -26.38 12.84 -16.88
C SER A 214 -25.35 13.69 -17.64
N ARG A 215 -25.73 14.19 -18.82
CA ARG A 215 -24.93 15.19 -19.56
C ARG A 215 -24.99 16.57 -18.90
N ASP A 216 -26.09 16.83 -18.21
CA ASP A 216 -26.30 18.03 -17.40
C ASP A 216 -25.91 17.72 -15.95
N VAL A 217 -24.74 18.22 -15.54
CA VAL A 217 -24.14 17.95 -14.22
C VAL A 217 -25.01 18.48 -13.08
N THR A 218 -25.81 19.52 -13.32
CA THR A 218 -26.66 20.15 -12.29
C THR A 218 -27.78 19.24 -11.79
N ARG A 219 -28.08 18.18 -12.55
CA ARG A 219 -29.08 17.15 -12.21
C ARG A 219 -28.54 16.05 -11.30
N LEU A 220 -27.22 16.03 -11.07
CA LEU A 220 -26.60 15.02 -10.22
C LEU A 220 -26.80 15.37 -8.74
N SER A 221 -27.09 14.37 -7.91
CA SER A 221 -27.33 14.56 -6.48
C SER A 221 -26.12 15.07 -5.70
N CYS A 222 -24.91 14.80 -6.17
CA CYS A 222 -23.64 15.25 -5.60
C CYS A 222 -23.14 16.57 -6.20
N TYR A 223 -23.95 17.25 -7.02
CA TYR A 223 -23.56 18.51 -7.64
C TYR A 223 -23.43 19.63 -6.60
N THR A 224 -22.36 20.40 -6.72
CA THR A 224 -22.16 21.68 -6.05
C THR A 224 -21.73 22.72 -7.07
N ALA A 225 -21.91 24.01 -6.78
CA ALA A 225 -21.47 25.08 -7.68
C ALA A 225 -19.97 24.97 -8.04
N ASP A 226 -19.17 24.48 -7.09
CA ASP A 226 -17.71 24.32 -7.21
C ASP A 226 -17.27 22.87 -7.45
N TRP A 227 -18.13 22.01 -8.02
CA TRP A 227 -17.88 20.56 -8.17
C TRP A 227 -16.59 20.17 -8.89
N ARG A 228 -15.96 21.10 -9.61
CA ARG A 228 -14.70 20.87 -10.33
C ARG A 228 -13.48 21.01 -9.42
N ASN A 229 -13.59 21.79 -8.35
CA ASN A 229 -12.49 22.12 -7.47
C ASN A 229 -12.61 21.35 -6.16
N CYS A 230 -11.49 20.71 -5.88
CA CYS A 230 -11.05 20.05 -4.66
C CYS A 230 -9.59 19.66 -4.99
#